data_AF-A0A328SUL2-F1
#
_entry.id   AF-A0A328SUL2-F1
#
_cell.length_a   1.000
_cell.length_b   1.000
_cell.length_c   1.000
_cell.angle_alpha   90.00
_cell.angle_beta   90.00
_cell.angle_gamma   90.00
#
_symmetry.space_group_name_H-M   'P 1'
#
loop_
_entity.id
_entity.type
_entity.pdbx_description
1 polymer ?
#
loop_
_entity_poly.entity_id
_entity_poly.type
_entity_poly.pdbx_seq_one_letter_code
_entity_poly.pdbx_strand_id
1 'polypeptide(L)'
;MKISKIMLFIAVLVLLVGAVSASSISTDADSDVDAAETVEDIQTVSQTDSIAHKSNVNNNIVKDKSNEKKAIASGSIQKDDDNANIKQATLTANSWETFVTAFNEAKTKTEDTIIFLEEGTYINNGTLTWDNSNIALCIDGNNQTINGNQTQVFRINRECSLVLKNITITNGLA
;
A
#
# COMPACT_ATOMS: atom_id res chain seq x y z
N MET A 1 -34.61 -35.19 -25.90
CA MET A 1 -34.08 -33.85 -25.57
C MET A 1 -32.54 -33.85 -25.56
N LYS A 2 -31.87 -34.15 -26.69
CA LYS A 2 -30.39 -34.18 -26.77
C LYS A 2 -29.80 -33.71 -28.12
N ILE A 3 -30.63 -33.50 -29.15
CA ILE A 3 -30.18 -33.11 -30.49
C ILE A 3 -29.98 -31.59 -30.67
N SER A 4 -30.74 -30.74 -29.97
CA SER A 4 -30.60 -29.28 -30.18
C SER A 4 -29.30 -28.68 -29.61
N LYS A 5 -28.70 -29.31 -28.60
CA LYS A 5 -27.42 -28.85 -28.03
C LYS A 5 -26.23 -29.18 -28.93
N ILE A 6 -26.31 -30.23 -29.73
CA ILE A 6 -25.25 -30.64 -30.67
C ILE A 6 -25.20 -29.69 -31.88
N MET A 7 -26.35 -29.22 -32.36
CA MET A 7 -26.42 -28.23 -33.45
C MET A 7 -25.82 -26.86 -33.08
N LEU A 8 -25.96 -26.43 -31.81
CA LEU A 8 -25.41 -25.14 -31.36
C LEU A 8 -23.87 -25.12 -31.35
N PHE A 9 -23.23 -26.23 -30.97
CA PHE A 9 -21.76 -26.31 -30.91
C PHE A 9 -21.10 -26.32 -32.29
N ILE A 10 -21.76 -26.88 -33.31
CA ILE A 10 -21.23 -26.89 -34.68
C ILE A 10 -21.25 -25.49 -35.28
N ALA A 11 -22.27 -24.67 -34.98
CA ALA A 11 -22.36 -23.29 -35.47
C ALA A 11 -21.28 -22.37 -34.87
N VAL A 12 -20.90 -22.58 -33.60
CA VAL A 12 -19.84 -21.78 -32.94
C VAL A 12 -18.45 -22.13 -33.50
N LEU A 13 -18.20 -23.37 -33.92
CA LEU A 13 -16.89 -23.78 -34.44
C LEU A 13 -16.55 -23.18 -35.80
N VAL A 14 -17.55 -22.89 -36.65
CA VAL A 14 -17.35 -22.28 -37.98
C VAL A 14 -17.02 -20.79 -37.89
N LEU A 15 -17.36 -20.13 -36.77
CA LEU A 15 -17.08 -18.70 -36.53
C LEU A 15 -15.64 -18.40 -36.08
N LEU A 16 -14.84 -19.40 -35.72
CA LEU A 16 -13.47 -19.20 -35.20
C LEU A 16 -12.37 -19.19 -36.28
N VAL A 17 -12.69 -19.36 -37.56
CA VAL A 17 -11.70 -19.35 -38.64
C VAL A 17 -11.85 -18.09 -39.48
N GLY A 18 -11.30 -16.97 -38.99
CA GLY A 18 -11.31 -15.74 -39.79
C GLY A 18 -10.79 -14.49 -39.10
N ALA A 19 -9.48 -14.41 -38.83
CA ALA A 19 -8.71 -13.16 -38.90
C ALA A 19 -7.21 -13.46 -38.73
N VAL A 20 -6.57 -14.01 -39.77
CA VAL A 20 -5.11 -13.90 -39.94
C VAL A 20 -4.85 -13.48 -41.37
N SER A 21 -4.21 -12.32 -41.51
CA SER A 21 -3.34 -11.81 -42.60
C SER A 21 -3.65 -10.33 -42.80
N ALA A 22 -2.72 -9.43 -43.06
CA ALA A 22 -1.27 -9.39 -42.99
C ALA A 22 -0.93 -7.90 -43.17
N SER A 23 0.14 -7.46 -42.53
CA SER A 23 0.77 -6.16 -42.74
C SER A 23 1.04 -5.89 -44.23
N SER A 24 0.56 -4.76 -44.76
CA SER A 24 1.14 -4.14 -45.94
C SER A 24 1.83 -2.83 -45.54
N ILE A 25 3.16 -2.86 -45.49
CA ILE A 25 4.00 -1.67 -45.67
C ILE A 25 3.73 -1.15 -47.09
N SER A 26 3.37 0.11 -47.20
CA SER A 26 3.42 0.87 -48.46
C SER A 26 3.98 2.25 -48.15
N THR A 27 5.18 2.48 -48.65
CA THR A 27 5.87 3.77 -48.70
C THR A 27 5.23 4.72 -49.70
N ASP A 28 5.29 6.01 -49.33
CA ASP A 28 5.17 7.23 -50.12
C ASP A 28 3.82 7.61 -50.75
N ALA A 29 3.14 8.55 -50.09
CA ALA A 29 2.59 9.75 -50.75
C ALA A 29 2.32 10.85 -49.69
N ASP A 30 3.04 11.96 -49.85
CA ASP A 30 2.79 13.25 -49.22
C ASP A 30 1.32 13.67 -49.43
N SER A 31 0.63 14.07 -48.36
CA SER A 31 -0.52 14.99 -48.38
C SER A 31 -0.87 15.40 -46.95
N ASP A 32 -0.59 16.67 -46.65
CA ASP A 32 -1.17 17.46 -45.56
C ASP A 32 -2.69 17.25 -45.42
N VAL A 33 -3.18 17.18 -44.18
CA VAL A 33 -4.34 17.90 -43.61
C VAL A 33 -4.79 17.22 -42.30
N ASP A 34 -4.40 17.88 -41.21
CA ASP A 34 -5.20 18.31 -40.04
C ASP A 34 -5.84 17.30 -39.05
N ALA A 35 -5.57 17.62 -37.77
CA ALA A 35 -6.29 17.30 -36.54
C ALA A 35 -6.48 15.83 -36.11
N ALA A 36 -5.70 15.40 -35.11
CA ALA A 36 -6.24 15.08 -33.78
C ALA A 36 -5.10 14.85 -32.78
N GLU A 37 -5.09 15.73 -31.78
CA GLU A 37 -4.33 15.71 -30.54
C GLU A 37 -4.64 14.43 -29.73
N THR A 38 -3.62 13.61 -29.44
CA THR A 38 -3.62 12.72 -28.27
C THR A 38 -2.28 12.86 -27.57
N VAL A 39 -2.19 13.87 -26.73
CA VAL A 39 -1.21 13.98 -25.66
C VAL A 39 -1.54 12.89 -24.64
N GLU A 40 -0.70 11.86 -24.54
CA GLU A 40 -0.77 10.92 -23.42
C GLU A 40 -0.44 11.67 -22.11
N ASP A 41 -1.47 11.87 -21.29
CA ASP A 41 -1.38 12.50 -19.96
C ASP A 41 -0.70 11.51 -18.99
N ILE A 42 0.63 11.52 -18.93
CA ILE A 42 1.38 10.90 -17.83
C ILE A 42 1.33 11.86 -16.63
N GLN A 43 0.33 11.71 -15.77
CA GLN A 43 0.35 12.38 -14.47
C GLN A 43 1.35 11.71 -13.53
N THR A 44 2.61 12.15 -13.61
CA THR A 44 3.59 11.95 -12.54
C THR A 44 3.36 13.04 -11.50
N VAL A 45 2.75 12.70 -10.37
CA VAL A 45 2.66 13.61 -9.22
C VAL A 45 4.05 13.71 -8.57
N SER A 46 4.81 14.74 -8.93
CA SER A 46 6.00 15.15 -8.19
C SER A 46 5.61 16.27 -7.23
N GLN A 47 5.52 15.95 -5.94
CA GLN A 47 5.51 16.97 -4.89
C GLN A 47 6.87 16.96 -4.20
N THR A 48 7.74 17.86 -4.65
CA THR A 48 8.87 18.34 -3.84
C THR A 48 8.41 19.48 -2.97
N ASP A 49 7.88 19.17 -1.79
CA ASP A 49 7.84 20.12 -0.68
C ASP A 49 8.71 19.56 0.45
N SER A 50 9.90 20.16 0.58
CA SER A 50 10.84 19.88 1.64
C SER A 50 10.28 20.42 2.96
N ILE A 51 9.63 19.55 3.75
CA ILE A 51 9.36 19.85 5.15
C ILE A 51 10.64 19.57 5.94
N ALA A 52 11.48 20.59 6.06
CA ALA A 52 12.58 20.58 7.00
C ALA A 52 12.03 20.66 8.43
N HIS A 53 11.85 19.51 9.08
CA HIS A 53 11.71 19.46 10.53
C HIS A 53 12.93 18.78 11.16
N LYS A 54 13.74 19.59 11.85
CA LYS A 54 14.91 19.14 12.62
C LYS A 54 14.44 18.21 13.74
N SER A 55 14.59 16.90 13.55
CA SER A 55 14.55 15.96 14.68
C SER A 55 15.87 16.04 15.43
N ASN A 56 15.82 16.61 16.63
CA ASN A 56 16.96 16.66 17.55
C ASN A 56 17.07 15.28 18.23
N VAL A 57 17.80 14.36 17.60
CA VAL A 57 18.05 13.02 18.14
C VAL A 57 19.14 13.12 19.21
N ASN A 58 18.73 13.17 20.48
CA ASN A 58 19.65 13.08 21.61
C ASN A 58 20.00 11.61 21.88
N ASN A 59 21.04 11.11 21.23
CA ASN A 59 21.58 9.76 21.45
C ASN A 59 22.40 9.71 22.75
N ASN A 60 21.78 9.26 23.85
CA ASN A 60 22.55 8.78 25.01
C ASN A 60 22.76 7.27 24.90
N ILE A 61 23.84 6.88 24.22
CA ILE A 61 24.36 5.52 24.22
C ILE A 61 25.15 5.34 25.52
N VAL A 62 24.54 4.73 26.53
CA VAL A 62 25.28 4.19 27.67
C VAL A 62 25.74 2.79 27.32
N LYS A 63 27.02 2.67 26.98
CA LYS A 63 27.79 1.44 27.16
C LYS A 63 27.97 1.24 28.66
N ASP A 64 27.65 0.05 29.19
CA ASP A 64 28.67 -0.64 29.98
C ASP A 64 28.45 -2.16 30.09
N LYS A 65 29.58 -2.86 30.16
CA LYS A 65 29.72 -4.30 30.35
C LYS A 65 29.79 -4.61 31.86
N SER A 66 29.45 -5.87 32.20
CA SER A 66 30.10 -6.76 33.19
C SER A 66 29.25 -7.31 34.36
N ASN A 67 29.15 -8.65 34.34
CA ASN A 67 29.40 -9.67 35.38
C ASN A 67 28.71 -9.66 36.78
N GLU A 68 28.10 -10.83 37.03
CA GLU A 68 28.09 -11.68 38.24
C GLU A 68 27.40 -11.27 39.57
N LYS A 69 26.30 -12.00 39.86
CA LYS A 69 26.04 -12.87 41.03
C LYS A 69 26.16 -12.31 42.46
N LYS A 70 25.03 -12.29 43.21
CA LYS A 70 24.74 -13.07 44.46
C LYS A 70 23.51 -12.48 45.21
N ALA A 71 22.84 -13.36 45.96
CA ALA A 71 21.49 -13.26 46.53
C ALA A 71 21.33 -12.45 47.83
N ILE A 72 20.07 -12.11 48.18
CA ILE A 72 19.34 -12.40 49.46
C ILE A 72 18.36 -11.26 49.86
N ALA A 73 17.15 -11.69 50.24
CA ALA A 73 16.17 -11.13 51.20
C ALA A 73 15.21 -9.98 50.85
N SER A 74 13.98 -10.24 51.31
CA SER A 74 12.73 -9.49 51.29
C SER A 74 12.80 -8.00 51.64
N GLY A 75 12.04 -7.22 50.86
CA GLY A 75 11.52 -5.91 51.23
C GLY A 75 10.29 -5.63 50.38
N SER A 76 9.14 -5.44 51.01
CA SER A 76 7.88 -5.05 50.36
C SER A 76 8.05 -3.70 49.66
N ILE A 77 7.91 -3.68 48.33
CA ILE A 77 7.90 -2.45 47.52
C ILE A 77 6.46 -2.26 47.07
N GLN A 78 5.82 -1.20 47.59
CA GLN A 78 4.61 -0.64 47.00
C GLN A 78 4.96 -0.24 45.57
N LYS A 79 4.30 -0.86 44.60
CA LYS A 79 4.37 -0.43 43.20
C LYS A 79 3.42 0.75 43.06
N ASP A 80 3.97 1.95 43.12
CA ASP A 80 3.36 3.08 42.44
C ASP A 80 3.51 2.79 40.93
N ASP A 81 2.42 2.40 40.29
CA ASP A 81 2.34 2.01 38.87
C ASP A 81 2.39 3.23 37.92
N ASP A 82 3.18 4.26 38.25
CA ASP A 82 3.31 5.49 37.46
C ASP A 82 4.66 5.54 36.71
N ASN A 83 4.86 4.60 35.79
CA ASN A 83 5.61 4.79 34.54
C ASN A 83 5.75 3.44 33.82
N ALA A 84 4.65 2.95 33.25
CA ALA A 84 4.79 2.04 32.13
C ALA A 84 5.41 2.86 30.99
N ASN A 85 6.72 2.75 30.83
CA ASN A 85 7.42 3.19 29.63
C ASN A 85 7.00 2.22 28.51
N ILE A 86 5.76 2.36 28.04
CA ILE A 86 5.17 1.53 27.00
C ILE A 86 5.95 1.88 25.74
N LYS A 87 6.94 1.05 25.40
CA LYS A 87 7.54 1.08 24.07
C LYS A 87 6.39 0.96 23.08
N GLN A 88 6.13 2.05 22.36
CA GLN A 88 5.12 2.07 21.32
C GLN A 88 5.49 0.99 20.31
N ALA A 89 4.66 -0.03 20.19
CA ALA A 89 4.92 -1.13 19.28
C ALA A 89 4.94 -0.59 17.85
N THR A 90 6.01 -0.88 17.11
CA THR A 90 6.09 -0.58 15.68
C THR A 90 5.06 -1.42 14.94
N LEU A 91 4.26 -0.79 14.08
CA LEU A 91 3.28 -1.49 13.26
C LEU A 91 3.97 -2.00 11.99
N THR A 92 3.95 -3.32 11.79
CA THR A 92 4.47 -3.95 10.57
C THR A 92 3.44 -4.92 9.99
N ALA A 93 3.57 -5.20 8.69
CA ALA A 93 2.70 -6.13 7.99
C ALA A 93 3.46 -6.78 6.83
N ASN A 94 3.19 -8.05 6.53
CA ASN A 94 3.77 -8.82 5.42
C ASN A 94 2.71 -9.51 4.54
N SER A 95 1.43 -9.20 4.76
CA SER A 95 0.30 -9.65 3.97
C SER A 95 -0.80 -8.60 3.97
N TRP A 96 -1.81 -8.76 3.12
CA TRP A 96 -2.98 -7.89 3.14
C TRP A 96 -3.73 -7.94 4.49
N GLU A 97 -3.92 -9.12 5.06
CA GLU A 97 -4.65 -9.31 6.33
C GLU A 97 -3.91 -8.69 7.53
N THR A 98 -2.59 -8.85 7.58
CA THR A 98 -1.76 -8.22 8.61
C THR A 98 -1.71 -6.71 8.42
N PHE A 99 -1.73 -6.22 7.18
CA PHE A 99 -1.83 -4.80 6.88
C PHE A 99 -3.16 -4.21 7.32
N VAL A 100 -4.29 -4.88 7.06
CA VAL A 100 -5.62 -4.48 7.56
C VAL A 100 -5.63 -4.41 9.09
N THR A 101 -4.99 -5.38 9.76
CA THR A 101 -4.89 -5.40 11.23
C THR A 101 -4.09 -4.20 11.74
N ALA A 102 -2.90 -3.95 11.19
CA ALA A 102 -2.07 -2.79 11.53
C ALA A 102 -2.78 -1.46 11.23
N PHE A 103 -3.51 -1.38 10.11
CA PHE A 103 -4.29 -0.20 9.73
C PHE A 103 -5.40 0.10 10.75
N ASN A 104 -6.13 -0.93 11.20
CA ASN A 104 -7.16 -0.77 12.22
C ASN A 104 -6.57 -0.45 13.60
N GLU A 105 -5.39 -0.99 13.93
CA GLU A 105 -4.68 -0.59 15.15
C GLU A 105 -4.28 0.89 15.09
N ALA A 106 -3.76 1.37 13.96
CA ALA A 106 -3.37 2.76 13.75
C ALA A 106 -4.54 3.74 13.98
N LYS A 107 -5.77 3.36 13.65
CA LYS A 107 -6.96 4.18 13.92
C LYS A 107 -7.14 4.52 15.39
N THR A 108 -6.68 3.65 16.28
CA THR A 108 -6.83 3.81 17.74
C THR A 108 -5.71 4.64 18.38
N LYS A 109 -4.70 5.05 17.60
CA LYS A 109 -3.57 5.82 18.10
C LYS A 109 -3.92 7.30 18.25
N THR A 110 -3.20 7.97 19.14
CA THR A 110 -3.35 9.40 19.46
C THR A 110 -2.18 10.24 18.96
N GLU A 111 -1.25 9.63 18.25
CA GLU A 111 -0.03 10.24 17.73
C GLU A 111 0.21 9.72 16.30
N ASP A 112 0.88 10.55 15.49
CA ASP A 112 1.26 10.19 14.12
C ASP A 112 1.93 8.82 14.09
N THR A 113 1.45 7.97 13.18
CA THR A 113 1.79 6.55 13.19
C THR A 113 2.31 6.12 11.82
N ILE A 114 3.30 5.23 11.83
CA ILE A 114 3.87 4.63 10.62
C ILE A 114 3.57 3.13 10.62
N ILE A 115 3.07 2.62 9.50
CA ILE A 115 3.01 1.19 9.21
C ILE A 115 4.11 0.87 8.19
N PHE A 116 4.96 -0.11 8.51
CA PHE A 116 6.00 -0.60 7.60
C PHE A 116 5.53 -1.87 6.89
N LEU A 117 5.56 -1.85 5.56
CA LEU A 117 5.34 -3.06 4.77
C LEU A 117 6.65 -3.84 4.66
N GLU A 118 6.66 -5.05 5.19
CA GLU A 118 7.76 -6.00 5.05
C GLU A 118 7.65 -6.75 3.72
N GLU A 119 8.63 -7.58 3.39
CA GLU A 119 8.53 -8.43 2.19
C GLU A 119 7.28 -9.33 2.28
N GLY A 120 6.39 -9.22 1.29
CA GLY A 120 5.06 -9.79 1.43
C GLY A 120 4.21 -9.75 0.17
N THR A 121 3.02 -10.35 0.26
CA THR A 121 2.00 -10.32 -0.80
C THR A 121 0.77 -9.55 -0.32
N TYR A 122 0.46 -8.45 -1.00
CA TYR A 122 -0.65 -7.57 -0.65
C TYR A 122 -1.67 -7.54 -1.77
N ILE A 123 -2.69 -8.39 -1.67
CA ILE A 123 -3.81 -8.44 -2.61
C ILE A 123 -5.03 -7.86 -1.92
N ASN A 124 -5.46 -6.70 -2.40
CA ASN A 124 -6.63 -6.00 -1.88
C ASN A 124 -7.90 -6.85 -2.05
N ASN A 125 -8.69 -6.94 -0.98
CA ASN A 125 -10.02 -7.55 -0.97
C ASN A 125 -11.11 -6.62 -0.42
N GLY A 126 -10.80 -5.35 -0.14
CA GLY A 126 -11.75 -4.38 0.37
C GLY A 126 -11.12 -3.01 0.63
N THR A 127 -11.88 -1.94 0.44
CA THR A 127 -11.39 -0.57 0.64
C THR A 127 -11.13 -0.26 2.11
N LEU A 128 -9.89 0.16 2.41
CA LEU A 128 -9.51 0.66 3.72
C LEU A 128 -9.90 2.14 3.85
N THR A 129 -10.85 2.42 4.74
CA THR A 129 -11.27 3.80 5.02
C THR A 129 -10.46 4.38 6.17
N TRP A 130 -9.69 5.42 5.92
CA TRP A 130 -9.01 6.23 6.95
C TRP A 130 -9.95 7.32 7.46
N ASP A 131 -10.22 7.32 8.76
CA ASP A 131 -11.23 8.13 9.43
C ASP A 131 -10.79 8.73 10.77
N ASN A 132 -9.50 8.66 11.10
CA ASN A 132 -8.93 9.37 12.25
C ASN A 132 -8.32 10.70 11.77
N SER A 133 -9.01 11.80 12.09
CA SER A 133 -8.59 13.17 11.74
C SER A 133 -7.60 13.80 12.72
N ASN A 134 -7.30 13.13 13.85
CA ASN A 134 -6.42 13.69 14.88
C ASN A 134 -4.94 13.46 14.59
N ILE A 135 -4.62 12.52 13.70
CA ILE A 135 -3.24 12.12 13.39
C ILE A 135 -3.05 11.94 11.89
N ALA A 136 -1.80 12.00 11.44
CA ALA A 136 -1.40 11.51 10.14
C ALA A 136 -1.03 10.02 10.22
N LEU A 137 -1.57 9.23 9.29
CA LEU A 137 -1.10 7.87 9.04
C LEU A 137 -0.08 7.89 7.91
N CYS A 138 1.11 7.34 8.14
CA CYS A 138 2.10 7.07 7.10
C CYS A 138 2.17 5.57 6.83
N ILE A 139 2.09 5.19 5.56
CA ILE A 139 2.38 3.83 5.10
C ILE A 139 3.71 3.89 4.36
N ASP A 140 4.75 3.35 4.99
CA ASP A 140 6.04 3.13 4.33
C ASP A 140 6.02 1.76 3.66
N GLY A 141 5.86 1.77 2.35
CA GLY A 141 5.78 0.57 1.54
C GLY A 141 7.08 -0.18 1.44
N ASN A 142 8.25 0.38 1.82
CA ASN A 142 9.55 -0.29 1.69
C ASN A 142 9.74 -0.98 0.31
N ASN A 143 9.35 -0.29 -0.76
CA ASN A 143 9.34 -0.73 -2.15
C ASN A 143 8.40 -1.92 -2.47
N GLN A 144 7.48 -2.27 -1.57
CA GLN A 144 6.45 -3.27 -1.81
C GLN A 144 5.36 -2.77 -2.76
N THR A 145 4.65 -3.73 -3.35
CA THR A 145 3.51 -3.47 -4.24
C THR A 145 2.22 -3.96 -3.60
N ILE A 146 1.20 -3.10 -3.56
CA ILE A 146 -0.19 -3.48 -3.30
C ILE A 146 -0.89 -3.70 -4.64
N ASN A 147 -1.44 -4.88 -4.84
CA ASN A 147 -2.36 -5.16 -5.94
C ASN A 147 -3.77 -4.74 -5.52
N GLY A 148 -4.29 -3.67 -6.12
CA GLY A 148 -5.61 -3.12 -5.86
C GLY A 148 -6.77 -4.02 -6.28
N ASN A 149 -6.52 -5.09 -7.04
CA ASN A 149 -7.49 -6.09 -7.44
C ASN A 149 -8.77 -5.49 -8.05
N GLN A 150 -8.60 -4.48 -8.91
CA GLN A 150 -9.66 -3.71 -9.57
C GLN A 150 -10.61 -3.00 -8.59
N THR A 151 -10.14 -2.69 -7.38
CA THR A 151 -10.92 -1.98 -6.38
C THR A 151 -10.15 -0.80 -5.79
N GLN A 152 -10.86 0.16 -5.21
CA GLN A 152 -10.25 1.27 -4.50
C GLN A 152 -9.54 0.72 -3.25
N VAL A 153 -8.25 0.99 -3.11
CA VAL A 153 -7.44 0.52 -1.96
C VAL A 153 -7.72 1.38 -0.72
N PHE A 154 -7.64 2.70 -0.87
CA PHE A 154 -7.79 3.64 0.23
C PHE A 154 -8.91 4.63 -0.04
N ARG A 155 -9.72 4.89 1.00
CA ARG A 155 -10.65 6.01 1.05
C ARG A 155 -10.27 6.88 2.24
N ILE A 156 -9.98 8.16 1.99
CA ILE A 156 -9.59 9.10 3.02
C ILE A 156 -10.80 9.98 3.32
N ASN A 157 -11.29 9.95 4.56
CA ASN A 157 -12.38 10.83 4.98
C ASN A 157 -11.90 12.28 5.09
N ARG A 158 -12.86 13.22 5.11
CA ARG A 158 -12.60 14.65 5.27
C ARG A 158 -11.72 14.90 6.51
N GLU A 159 -10.80 15.87 6.40
CA GLU A 159 -9.89 16.30 7.47
C GLU A 159 -8.92 15.21 7.98
N CYS A 160 -8.87 14.05 7.34
CA CYS A 160 -7.92 12.99 7.65
C CYS A 160 -6.70 13.08 6.73
N SER A 161 -5.52 12.67 7.24
CA SER A 161 -4.27 12.69 6.49
C SER A 161 -3.67 11.29 6.34
N LEU A 162 -3.36 10.90 5.09
CA LEU A 162 -2.69 9.66 4.74
C LEU A 162 -1.46 9.98 3.86
N VAL A 163 -0.29 9.49 4.26
CA VAL A 163 0.97 9.61 3.53
C VAL A 163 1.36 8.25 3.00
N LEU A 164 1.62 8.17 1.70
CA LEU A 164 2.14 6.98 1.04
C LEU A 164 3.61 7.22 0.66
N LYS A 165 4.50 6.37 1.16
CA LYS A 165 5.94 6.47 0.93
C LYS A 165 6.47 5.16 0.38
N ASN A 166 7.32 5.21 -0.64
CA ASN A 166 8.02 4.03 -1.19
C ASN A 166 7.10 2.84 -1.47
N ILE A 167 5.93 3.08 -2.04
CA ILE A 167 4.92 2.05 -2.31
C ILE A 167 4.44 2.14 -3.74
N THR A 168 4.21 0.99 -4.37
CA THR A 168 3.54 0.92 -5.67
C THR A 168 2.13 0.35 -5.46
N ILE A 169 1.12 0.98 -6.07
CA ILE A 169 -0.24 0.44 -6.11
C ILE A 169 -0.55 0.13 -7.57
N THR A 170 -0.86 -1.13 -7.88
CA THR A 170 -1.22 -1.59 -9.22
C THR A 170 -2.67 -2.06 -9.28
N ASN A 171 -3.24 -2.20 -10.48
CA ASN A 171 -4.59 -2.75 -10.68
C ASN A 171 -5.64 -2.09 -9.78
N GLY A 172 -5.62 -0.77 -9.64
CA GLY A 172 -6.64 -0.02 -8.89
C GLY A 172 -8.00 -0.03 -9.60
N LEU A 173 -9.01 0.56 -8.96
CA LEU A 173 -10.28 0.88 -9.62
C LEU A 173 -10.02 1.88 -10.77
N ALA A 174 -10.58 1.60 -11.95
CA ALA A 174 -10.53 2.45 -13.14
C ALA A 174 -11.56 3.59 -13.07
#